data_AF-A0A3N5MYB0-F1
#
_entry.id   AF-A0A3N5MYB0-F1
#
_cell.length_a   1.000
_cell.length_b   1.000
_cell.length_c   1.000
_cell.angle_alpha   90.00
_cell.angle_beta   90.00
_cell.angle_gamma   90.00
#
_symmetry.space_group_name_H-M   'P 1'
#
loop_
_entity.id
_entity.type
_entity.pdbx_description
1 polymer ?
#
loop_
_entity_poly.entity_id
_entity_poly.type
_entity_poly.pdbx_seq_one_letter_code
_entity_poly.pdbx_strand_id
1 'polypeptide(L)' 'MSSAIPITLLTGYLGSGKTTLLSGLLGHPELKNTVVLVNEFGEIALDHELLYSASGESIVLLG' A
#
# COMPACT_ATOMS: atom_id res chain seq x y z
N MET A 1 9.54 14.14 -24.08
CA MET A 1 9.09 14.81 -22.85
C MET A 1 9.11 13.78 -21.74
N SER A 2 9.70 14.08 -20.59
CA SER A 2 9.74 13.14 -19.45
C SER A 2 8.33 13.03 -18.87
N SER A 3 7.71 11.85 -18.98
CA SER A 3 6.46 11.54 -18.29
C SER A 3 6.75 11.47 -16.79
N ALA A 4 6.18 12.35 -16.00
CA ALA A 4 6.25 12.25 -14.55
C ALA A 4 5.51 11.00 -14.06
N ILE A 5 6.03 10.34 -13.03
CA ILE A 5 5.33 9.23 -12.37
C ILE A 5 4.33 9.86 -11.38
N PRO A 6 3.03 9.53 -11.46
CA PRO A 6 2.05 10.03 -10.50
C PRO A 6 2.33 9.43 -9.11
N ILE A 7 2.36 10.28 -8.09
CA ILE A 7 2.58 9.90 -6.69
C ILE A 7 1.34 10.25 -5.87
N THR A 8 0.89 9.30 -5.06
CA THR A 8 -0.20 9.49 -4.09
C THR A 8 0.34 9.21 -2.69
N LEU A 9 0.09 10.13 -1.75
CA LEU A 9 0.45 9.97 -0.35
C LEU A 9 -0.80 9.68 0.48
N LEU A 10 -0.87 8.47 1.04
CA LEU A 10 -1.91 8.10 2.00
C LEU A 10 -1.39 8.31 3.43
N THR A 11 -1.95 9.28 4.14
CA THR A 11 -1.56 9.64 5.51
C THR A 11 -2.77 9.79 6.43
N GLY A 12 -2.53 9.79 7.74
CA GLY A 12 -3.57 9.85 8.78
C GLY A 12 -3.08 9.29 10.12
N TYR A 13 -3.80 9.60 11.20
CA TYR A 13 -3.49 9.13 12.56
C TYR A 13 -3.42 7.59 12.67
N LEU A 14 -2.76 7.07 13.70
CA LEU A 14 -2.78 5.63 14.00
C LEU A 14 -4.23 5.17 14.22
N GLY A 15 -4.60 4.02 13.63
CA GLY A 15 -5.97 3.50 13.72
C GLY A 15 -6.99 4.19 12.81
N SER A 16 -6.60 5.14 11.95
CA SER A 16 -7.53 5.84 11.03
C SER A 16 -8.03 5.00 9.84
N GLY A 17 -7.72 3.70 9.78
CA GLY A 17 -8.18 2.80 8.72
C GLY A 17 -7.39 2.85 7.40
N LYS A 18 -6.17 3.40 7.38
CA LYS A 18 -5.33 3.50 6.17
C LYS A 18 -5.12 2.14 5.49
N THR A 19 -4.72 1.11 6.25
CA THR A 19 -4.49 -0.25 5.73
C THR A 19 -5.76 -0.84 5.13
N THR A 20 -6.92 -0.64 5.77
CA THR A 20 -8.22 -1.11 5.27
C THR A 20 -8.58 -0.46 3.93
N LEU A 21 -8.40 0.85 3.81
CA LEU A 21 -8.62 1.57 2.56
C LEU A 21 -7.68 1.06 1.45
N LEU A 22 -6.39 0.93 1.76
CA LEU A 22 -5.37 0.47 0.82
C LEU A 22 -5.67 -0.95 0.32
N SER A 23 -6.06 -1.86 1.21
CA SER A 23 -6.43 -3.24 0.86
C SER A 23 -7.64 -3.28 -0.09
N GLY A 24 -8.65 -2.43 0.14
CA GLY A 24 -9.81 -2.32 -0.75
C GLY A 24 -9.46 -1.73 -2.12
N LEU A 25 -8.49 -0.81 -2.18
CA LEU A 25 -8.04 -0.16 -3.40
C LEU A 25 -7.16 -1.07 -4.26
N LEU A 26 -6.29 -1.88 -3.65
CA LEU A 26 -5.37 -2.79 -4.36
C LEU A 26 -6.10 -3.82 -5.25
N GLY A 27 -7.38 -4.10 -5.00
CA GLY A 27 -8.21 -4.94 -5.89
C GLY A 27 -8.74 -4.21 -7.14
N HIS A 28 -8.56 -2.90 -7.26
CA HIS A 28 -9.16 -2.11 -8.34
C HIS A 28 -8.32 -2.19 -9.62
N PRO A 29 -8.93 -2.40 -10.81
CA PRO A 29 -8.19 -2.53 -12.08
C PRO A 29 -7.29 -1.34 -12.43
N GLU A 30 -7.62 -0.16 -11.93
CA GLU A 30 -6.84 1.08 -12.15
C GLU A 30 -5.50 1.08 -11.41
N LEU A 31 -5.33 0.24 -10.39
CA LEU A 31 -4.13 0.17 -9.56
C LEU A 31 -3.23 -1.04 -9.88
N LYS A 32 -3.58 -1.83 -10.91
CA LYS A 32 -2.83 -3.02 -11.35
C LYS A 32 -1.35 -2.80 -11.70
N ASN A 33 -0.97 -1.56 -11.99
CA ASN A 33 0.40 -1.18 -12.34
C ASN A 33 0.94 -0.14 -11.35
N THR A 34 0.50 -0.19 -10.09
CA THR A 34 0.91 0.73 -9.03
C THR A 34 1.90 0.05 -8.09
N VAL A 35 2.98 0.74 -7.76
CA VAL A 35 3.87 0.33 -6.68
C VAL A 35 3.36 0.95 -5.39
N VAL A 36 3.13 0.12 -4.38
CA VAL A 36 2.73 0.57 -3.05
C VAL A 36 3.93 0.49 -2.12
N LEU A 37 4.21 1.63 -1.48
CA LEU A 37 5.23 1.74 -0.45
C LEU A 37 4.55 1.96 0.90
N VAL A 38 4.80 1.06 1.84
CA VAL A 38 4.25 1.13 3.20
C VAL A 38 5.40 1.29 4.18
N ASN A 39 5.24 2.21 5.13
CA ASN A 39 6.14 2.38 6.25
C ASN A 39 5.58 1.58 7.43
N GLU A 40 6.24 0.49 7.82
CA GLU A 40 5.89 -0.29 9.02
C GLU A 40 6.82 0.09 10.18
N PHE A 41 6.25 0.38 11.36
CA PHE A 41 7.01 0.62 12.60
C PHE A 41 6.60 -0.43 13.64
N GLY A 42 7.49 -1.38 13.96
CA GLY A 42 7.28 -2.42 14.99
C GLY A 42 7.76 -3.82 14.57
N GLU A 43 7.99 -4.74 15.53
CA GLU A 43 8.47 -6.12 15.24
C GLU A 43 7.43 -7.04 14.59
N ILE A 44 6.14 -6.68 14.62
CA ILE A 44 5.04 -7.50 14.09
C ILE A 44 4.43 -6.82 12.86
N ALA A 45 4.77 -7.35 11.68
CA ALA A 45 4.28 -6.90 10.37
C ALA A 45 2.82 -7.32 10.12
N LEU A 46 1.86 -6.70 10.82
CA LEU A 46 0.43 -6.96 10.61
C LEU A 46 -0.09 -6.45 9.26
N ASP A 47 0.51 -5.38 8.72
CA ASP A 47 0.06 -4.77 7.47
C ASP A 47 0.41 -5.67 6.26
N HIS A 48 1.52 -6.42 6.32
CA HIS A 48 1.93 -7.35 5.25
C HIS A 48 0.91 -8.48 4.99
N GLU A 49 0.42 -9.16 6.03
CA GLU A 49 -0.50 -10.30 5.88
C GLU A 49 -1.87 -9.85 5.32
N LEU A 50 -2.32 -8.66 5.74
CA LEU A 50 -3.58 -8.05 5.28
C LEU A 50 -3.51 -7.60 3.81
N LEU A 51 -2.37 -7.08 3.37
CA LEU A 51 -2.21 -6.60 2.00
C LEU A 51 -1.88 -7.72 1.02
N TYR A 52 -1.07 -8.72 1.41
CA TYR A 52 -0.72 -9.87 0.55
C TYR A 52 -1.94 -10.75 0.24
N SER A 53 -2.88 -10.85 1.17
CA SER A 53 -4.14 -11.58 0.95
C SER A 53 -5.10 -10.84 0.01
N ALA A 54 -4.95 -9.52 -0.17
CA ALA A 54 -5.80 -8.70 -1.03
C ALA A 54 -5.33 -8.65 -2.50
N SER A 55 -4.03 -8.74 -2.75
CA SER A 55 -3.48 -8.63 -4.10
C SER A 55 -2.24 -9.51 -4.26
N GLY A 56 -2.23 -10.35 -5.30
CA GLY A 56 -1.06 -11.14 -5.72
C GLY A 56 0.06 -10.28 -6.34
N GLU A 57 0.26 -9.07 -5.84
CA GLU A 57 1.19 -8.06 -6.34
C GLU A 57 2.39 -7.91 -5.41
N SER A 58 3.51 -7.47 -5.98
CA SER A 58 4.79 -7.36 -5.27
C SER A 58 4.82 -6.10 -4.39
N ILE A 59 4.56 -6.26 -3.09
CA ILE A 59 4.71 -5.21 -2.08
C ILE A 59 6.17 -5.17 -1.62
N VAL A 60 6.81 -4.00 -1.68
CA VAL A 60 8.19 -3.80 -1.21
C VAL A 60 8.17 -3.02 0.11
N LEU A 61 8.77 -3.61 1.14
CA LEU A 61 8.94 -3.00 2.46
C LEU A 61 10.24 -2.19 2.50
N LEU A 62 10.17 -0.97 3.01
CA LEU A 62 11.35 -0.19 3.40
C LEU A 62 11.36 -0.13 4.93
N GLY A 63 12.36 -0.78 5.54
CA GLY A 63 12.66 -0.69 6.97
C GLY A 63 13.60 0.46 7.29
#